data_AF-A0A352DTN5-F1
#
_entry.id   AF-A0A352DTN5-F1
#
_cell.length_a   1.000
_cell.length_b   1.000
_cell.length_c   1.000
_cell.angle_alpha   90.00
_cell.angle_beta   90.00
_cell.angle_gamma   90.00
#
_symmetry.space_group_name_H-M   'P 1'
#
loop_
_entity.id
_entity.type
_entity.pdbx_description
1 polymer ?
#
loop_
_entity_poly.entity_id
_entity_poly.type
_entity_poly.pdbx_seq_one_letter_code
_entity_poly.pdbx_strand_id
1 'polypeptide(L)'
;MSGLRRLGRWGCGARRSGGSRRTRSSNAIWHGGGCTRKQCSRRPRLSTRPWVAAPRPADASGTRRDRPRRDDAPPAARGCILSTMSSSADVRDRPSRPPLLHHDPLAGRMAFIAPERAERPNDADLVAVDAATDPGTWCPFCAGNEHRTPPAVLRAPAEASRSWHARIVPNRYPVATEADPRDDDGGAVAPVRPAHGVHDVVVESARHESTILGVQPDEWRDVWHLCRARLEMLAARGDLAWATIFKNSGPAAGASLAHVHSQLVGLDFVPPSIRAELAAAAADVTGFARLIDDAVRSGRLVAEQAGLVALAPPAPRQPFETWILPARSAPLFHAAEPAHVEALADLTRLLVGRLARVAPGADYNWWLHQAPYGDHGRQVAGWRWHLEILPRVTSLAGFELGTGCHINTLPPDEAAGLLRGA
;
A
#
# COMPACT_ATOMS: atom_id res chain seq x y z
N MET A 1 36.41 18.05 -44.75
CA MET A 1 36.02 17.30 -45.96
C MET A 1 34.66 16.66 -45.66
N SER A 2 33.55 17.37 -45.91
CA SER A 2 32.69 17.30 -47.12
C SER A 2 31.87 16.00 -47.16
N GLY A 3 30.54 15.92 -47.22
CA GLY A 3 29.38 16.84 -47.32
C GLY A 3 28.11 15.95 -47.30
N LEU A 4 26.99 16.30 -46.67
CA LEU A 4 25.87 17.14 -47.15
C LEU A 4 25.31 16.84 -48.57
N ARG A 5 24.13 16.16 -48.64
CA ARG A 5 23.02 16.32 -49.63
C ARG A 5 21.71 15.82 -48.94
N ARG A 6 20.68 16.66 -48.65
CA ARG A 6 19.57 17.19 -49.50
C ARG A 6 18.71 16.07 -50.11
N LEU A 7 17.38 16.12 -50.27
CA LEU A 7 16.23 16.99 -49.94
C LEU A 7 14.98 16.21 -50.44
N GLY A 8 13.80 16.40 -49.86
CA GLY A 8 12.54 15.85 -50.40
C GLY A 8 11.30 16.52 -49.81
N ARG A 9 10.84 17.61 -50.45
CA ARG A 9 9.60 18.36 -50.19
C ARG A 9 8.47 17.81 -51.07
N TRP A 10 7.27 17.67 -50.51
CA TRP A 10 5.95 17.79 -51.15
C TRP A 10 5.03 18.34 -50.06
N GLY A 11 4.16 19.34 -50.20
CA GLY A 11 3.54 19.99 -51.35
C GLY A 11 2.06 20.19 -51.01
N CYS A 12 1.64 21.44 -50.79
CA CYS A 12 0.28 21.85 -50.41
C CYS A 12 -0.80 21.45 -51.42
N GLY A 13 -2.02 21.20 -50.91
CA GLY A 13 -3.26 21.15 -51.70
C GLY A 13 -4.43 21.72 -50.92
N ALA A 14 -4.76 22.99 -51.16
CA ALA A 14 -5.99 23.63 -50.73
C ALA A 14 -7.04 23.54 -51.85
N ARG A 15 -8.32 23.29 -51.51
CA ARG A 15 -9.48 23.76 -52.29
C ARG A 15 -10.68 24.03 -51.38
N ARG A 16 -11.23 25.23 -51.54
CA ARG A 16 -12.47 25.78 -50.97
C ARG A 16 -13.63 25.58 -51.94
N SER A 17 -14.83 25.42 -51.38
CA SER A 17 -16.14 26.00 -51.80
C SER A 17 -17.24 25.20 -51.09
N GLY A 18 -18.30 25.73 -50.45
CA GLY A 18 -18.97 27.02 -50.49
C GLY A 18 -20.49 26.77 -50.55
N GLY A 19 -21.28 27.43 -49.68
CA GLY A 19 -22.76 27.52 -49.75
C GLY A 19 -23.49 26.88 -48.54
N SER A 20 -23.89 27.63 -47.50
CA SER A 20 -25.04 28.57 -47.40
C SER A 20 -26.39 27.88 -47.12
N ARG A 21 -26.91 28.06 -45.88
CA ARG A 21 -28.24 28.67 -45.62
C ARG A 21 -28.43 29.02 -44.13
N ARG A 22 -28.84 30.27 -43.92
CA ARG A 22 -29.41 30.89 -42.69
C ARG A 22 -30.74 30.19 -42.32
N THR A 23 -31.22 30.18 -41.07
CA THR A 23 -31.90 31.33 -40.41
C THR A 23 -32.14 31.13 -38.90
N ARG A 24 -31.95 32.26 -38.16
CA ARG A 24 -32.73 32.80 -37.01
C ARG A 24 -32.82 32.00 -35.70
N SER A 25 -32.90 32.58 -34.50
CA SER A 25 -32.51 33.85 -33.85
C SER A 25 -33.24 33.86 -32.51
N SER A 26 -32.54 34.03 -31.38
CA SER A 26 -33.11 34.72 -30.21
C SER A 26 -32.01 35.10 -29.21
N ASN A 27 -31.96 36.39 -28.92
CA ASN A 27 -31.09 37.12 -28.01
C ASN A 27 -31.45 36.86 -26.54
N ALA A 28 -30.48 37.05 -25.64
CA ALA A 28 -30.53 38.13 -24.65
C ALA A 28 -29.19 38.25 -23.89
N ILE A 29 -28.52 39.39 -24.07
CA ILE A 29 -27.46 39.94 -23.21
C ILE A 29 -28.01 41.26 -22.67
N TRP A 30 -27.82 41.54 -21.39
CA TRP A 30 -27.94 42.90 -20.83
C TRP A 30 -26.68 43.26 -20.04
N HIS A 31 -26.10 44.40 -20.41
CA HIS A 31 -25.14 45.23 -19.67
C HIS A 31 -25.76 45.69 -18.33
N GLY A 32 -25.06 45.96 -17.22
CA GLY A 32 -23.87 46.80 -17.03
C GLY A 32 -24.28 48.14 -16.39
N GLY A 33 -23.76 48.47 -15.20
CA GLY A 33 -23.93 49.80 -14.59
C GLY A 33 -23.61 49.87 -13.09
N GLY A 34 -22.61 50.68 -12.71
CA GLY A 34 -22.27 51.04 -11.33
C GLY A 34 -22.47 52.53 -11.01
N CYS A 35 -21.95 52.96 -9.84
CA CYS A 35 -21.95 54.30 -9.18
C CYS A 35 -23.21 54.65 -8.35
N THR A 36 -23.20 55.30 -7.17
CA THR A 36 -22.18 55.98 -6.32
C THR A 36 -22.73 56.28 -4.90
N ARG A 37 -21.83 56.55 -3.94
CA ARG A 37 -21.98 56.98 -2.53
C ARG A 37 -23.08 58.03 -2.19
N LYS A 38 -23.74 57.90 -1.01
CA LYS A 38 -23.54 58.71 0.24
C LYS A 38 -24.64 58.54 1.33
N GLN A 39 -24.18 58.19 2.55
CA GLN A 39 -24.50 58.70 3.92
C GLN A 39 -25.86 58.55 4.66
N CYS A 40 -25.70 58.09 5.93
CA CYS A 40 -26.44 58.36 7.19
C CYS A 40 -27.85 57.76 7.38
N SER A 41 -28.28 57.20 8.52
CA SER A 41 -27.79 57.15 9.91
C SER A 41 -28.60 56.13 10.76
N ARG A 42 -28.07 55.81 11.96
CA ARG A 42 -28.70 55.23 13.19
C ARG A 42 -28.46 53.74 13.52
N ARG A 43 -27.86 53.54 14.72
CA ARG A 43 -27.61 52.29 15.47
C ARG A 43 -28.88 51.80 16.21
N PRO A 44 -28.91 50.58 16.80
CA PRO A 44 -28.39 50.41 18.17
C PRO A 44 -27.55 49.14 18.46
N ARG A 45 -26.59 49.36 19.38
CA ARG A 45 -25.88 48.52 20.37
C ARG A 45 -25.99 46.97 20.31
N LEU A 46 -24.82 46.32 20.23
CA LEU A 46 -24.53 44.98 20.77
C LEU A 46 -23.42 45.09 21.83
N SER A 47 -23.61 44.42 22.97
CA SER A 47 -22.70 44.45 24.13
C SER A 47 -21.77 43.24 24.09
N THR A 48 -20.47 43.51 24.23
CA THR A 48 -19.38 42.54 24.37
C THR A 48 -19.06 42.27 25.84
N ARG A 49 -18.82 41.02 26.21
CA ARG A 49 -18.04 40.66 27.41
C ARG A 49 -17.07 39.51 27.11
N PRO A 50 -15.79 39.63 27.51
CA PRO A 50 -14.76 38.60 27.34
C PRO A 50 -14.66 37.67 28.56
N TRP A 51 -14.16 36.45 28.36
CA TRP A 51 -13.81 35.52 29.44
C TRP A 51 -12.32 35.65 29.80
N VAL A 52 -12.07 35.86 31.09
CA VAL A 52 -10.75 35.96 31.73
C VAL A 52 -10.53 34.71 32.59
N ALA A 53 -9.29 34.20 32.57
CA ALA A 53 -8.80 33.07 33.34
C ALA A 53 -8.61 33.38 34.84
N ALA A 54 -8.71 32.36 35.70
CA ALA A 54 -8.33 32.45 37.11
C ALA A 54 -7.79 31.09 37.65
N PRO A 55 -7.02 31.07 38.76
CA PRO A 55 -5.88 30.16 38.98
C PRO A 55 -6.04 29.12 40.12
N ARG A 56 -5.00 28.29 40.29
CA ARG A 56 -4.75 27.31 41.38
C ARG A 56 -4.67 27.92 42.79
N PRO A 57 -4.81 27.08 43.83
CA PRO A 57 -3.87 27.11 44.96
C PRO A 57 -3.39 25.72 45.45
N ALA A 58 -2.40 25.73 46.34
CA ALA A 58 -1.63 24.61 46.88
C ALA A 58 -1.88 24.33 48.38
N ASP A 59 -1.53 23.09 48.79
CA ASP A 59 -1.10 22.51 50.08
C ASP A 59 -1.80 22.80 51.43
N ALA A 60 -2.16 21.73 52.15
CA ALA A 60 -1.62 21.39 53.50
C ALA A 60 -2.18 20.05 54.09
N SER A 61 -1.24 19.21 54.55
CA SER A 61 -1.22 18.21 55.66
C SER A 61 -2.49 17.74 56.41
N GLY A 62 -2.58 16.42 56.71
CA GLY A 62 -3.37 15.91 57.84
C GLY A 62 -3.71 14.39 57.90
N THR A 63 -2.84 13.61 58.54
CA THR A 63 -3.04 12.37 59.35
C THR A 63 -4.26 11.41 59.22
N ARG A 64 -3.93 10.12 58.95
CA ARG A 64 -4.31 8.83 59.59
C ARG A 64 -5.78 8.37 59.77
N ARG A 65 -5.96 7.10 59.31
CA ARG A 65 -6.79 5.95 59.77
C ARG A 65 -8.30 5.98 59.48
N ASP A 66 -8.78 5.09 58.61
CA ASP A 66 -9.41 3.82 59.01
C ASP A 66 -9.69 2.86 57.84
N ARG A 67 -9.78 1.56 58.16
CA ARG A 67 -9.91 0.38 57.28
C ARG A 67 -11.38 0.12 56.85
N PRO A 68 -11.63 -0.78 55.88
CA PRO A 68 -12.73 -0.66 54.91
C PRO A 68 -14.03 -1.37 55.32
N ARG A 69 -15.15 -0.87 54.76
CA ARG A 69 -16.42 -1.63 54.65
C ARG A 69 -16.47 -2.35 53.31
N ARG A 70 -16.87 -3.62 53.38
CA ARG A 70 -17.38 -4.42 52.25
C ARG A 70 -18.68 -3.79 51.74
N ASP A 71 -18.92 -3.87 50.43
CA ASP A 71 -20.08 -4.58 49.86
C ASP A 71 -20.08 -4.46 48.31
N ASP A 72 -20.28 -5.62 47.69
CA ASP A 72 -21.04 -5.93 46.47
C ASP A 72 -20.71 -5.27 45.13
N ALA A 73 -20.03 -6.04 44.28
CA ALA A 73 -20.00 -5.86 42.82
C ALA A 73 -20.95 -6.87 42.13
N PRO A 74 -21.80 -6.44 41.17
CA PRO A 74 -22.68 -7.34 40.42
C PRO A 74 -21.92 -8.04 39.26
N PRO A 75 -22.32 -9.24 38.82
CA PRO A 75 -21.70 -9.90 37.67
C PRO A 75 -22.15 -9.24 36.36
N ALA A 76 -21.19 -8.78 35.57
CA ALA A 76 -21.41 -8.34 34.20
C ALA A 76 -21.60 -9.57 33.29
N ALA A 77 -22.82 -9.75 32.79
CA ALA A 77 -23.11 -10.64 31.69
C ALA A 77 -22.42 -10.14 30.41
N ARG A 78 -21.41 -10.87 29.94
CA ARG A 78 -20.94 -10.82 28.54
C ARG A 78 -21.36 -12.12 27.86
N GLY A 79 -22.49 -12.06 27.16
CA GLY A 79 -22.90 -13.10 26.21
C GLY A 79 -21.90 -13.14 25.06
N CYS A 80 -21.04 -14.16 25.07
CA CYS A 80 -20.26 -14.58 23.93
C CYS A 80 -21.18 -15.44 23.06
N ILE A 81 -21.83 -14.83 22.05
CA ILE A 81 -22.56 -15.58 21.03
C ILE A 81 -21.56 -15.90 19.93
N LEU A 82 -20.87 -17.04 20.07
CA LEU A 82 -20.26 -17.87 19.02
C LEU A 82 -19.46 -18.99 19.70
N SER A 83 -20.15 -19.87 20.41
CA SER A 83 -19.56 -21.11 20.94
C SER A 83 -20.67 -22.11 21.18
N THR A 84 -21.18 -22.70 20.10
CA THR A 84 -21.84 -24.02 20.09
C THR A 84 -22.21 -24.36 18.66
N MET A 85 -21.36 -25.16 18.01
CA MET A 85 -21.70 -26.29 17.12
C MET A 85 -20.38 -26.82 16.54
N SER A 86 -19.55 -27.39 17.42
CA SER A 86 -18.55 -28.36 16.98
C SER A 86 -19.27 -29.69 16.82
N SER A 87 -19.75 -29.93 15.59
CA SER A 87 -19.97 -31.28 15.11
C SER A 87 -18.73 -31.63 14.30
N SER A 88 -17.99 -32.62 14.79
CA SER A 88 -16.86 -33.27 14.17
C SER A 88 -17.29 -34.00 12.89
N ALA A 89 -17.60 -33.22 11.85
CA ALA A 89 -17.68 -33.65 10.47
C ALA A 89 -16.39 -33.23 9.77
N ASP A 90 -15.78 -34.20 9.08
CA ASP A 90 -14.50 -34.13 8.39
C ASP A 90 -14.32 -32.81 7.62
N VAL A 91 -13.38 -31.96 8.08
CA VAL A 91 -13.01 -30.68 7.43
C VAL A 91 -12.44 -30.92 6.02
N ARG A 92 -12.11 -32.18 5.68
CA ARG A 92 -11.45 -32.57 4.43
C ARG A 92 -12.36 -32.61 3.19
N ASP A 93 -13.67 -32.44 3.33
CA ASP A 93 -14.62 -32.64 2.21
C ASP A 93 -15.53 -31.43 1.91
N ARG A 94 -15.17 -30.23 2.38
CA ARG A 94 -15.86 -29.01 1.92
C ARG A 94 -15.33 -28.63 0.53
N PRO A 95 -16.21 -28.40 -0.46
CA PRO A 95 -15.76 -27.91 -1.75
C PRO A 95 -15.07 -26.55 -1.56
N SER A 96 -13.87 -26.42 -2.12
CA SER A 96 -13.11 -25.18 -2.10
C SER A 96 -13.96 -24.04 -2.64
N ARG A 97 -14.05 -22.94 -1.90
CA ARG A 97 -14.84 -21.77 -2.31
C ARG A 97 -13.89 -20.75 -2.90
N PRO A 98 -13.96 -20.48 -4.23
CA PRO A 98 -13.09 -19.50 -4.84
C PRO A 98 -13.31 -18.13 -4.21
N PRO A 99 -12.26 -17.29 -4.10
CA PRO A 99 -12.40 -15.94 -3.59
C PRO A 99 -13.29 -15.12 -4.53
N LEU A 100 -14.17 -14.31 -3.93
CA LEU A 100 -15.07 -13.40 -4.65
C LEU A 100 -14.62 -11.95 -4.48
N LEU A 101 -14.90 -11.14 -5.48
CA LEU A 101 -14.69 -9.70 -5.46
C LEU A 101 -16.05 -9.00 -5.39
N HIS A 102 -16.27 -8.26 -4.31
CA HIS A 102 -17.44 -7.44 -4.07
C HIS A 102 -17.12 -5.97 -4.35
N HIS A 103 -18.07 -5.27 -4.95
CA HIS A 103 -18.00 -3.83 -5.17
C HIS A 103 -19.11 -3.10 -4.38
N ASP A 104 -18.72 -2.13 -3.56
CA ASP A 104 -19.65 -1.18 -2.95
C ASP A 104 -19.83 0.03 -3.90
N PRO A 105 -21.01 0.19 -4.53
CA PRO A 105 -21.24 1.25 -5.51
C PRO A 105 -21.32 2.65 -4.89
N LEU A 106 -21.61 2.77 -3.59
CA LEU A 106 -21.72 4.07 -2.92
C LEU A 106 -20.35 4.57 -2.47
N ALA A 107 -19.51 3.67 -1.95
CA ALA A 107 -18.17 4.02 -1.50
C ALA A 107 -17.08 3.85 -2.57
N GLY A 108 -17.39 3.21 -3.71
CA GLY A 108 -16.39 2.83 -4.73
C GLY A 108 -15.34 1.85 -4.21
N ARG A 109 -15.65 1.13 -3.13
CA ARG A 109 -14.72 0.22 -2.43
C ARG A 109 -14.79 -1.17 -3.03
N MET A 110 -13.62 -1.78 -3.21
CA MET A 110 -13.48 -3.18 -3.60
C MET A 110 -13.18 -4.02 -2.36
N ALA A 111 -13.86 -5.15 -2.18
CA ALA A 111 -13.65 -6.06 -1.06
C ALA A 111 -13.48 -7.50 -1.55
N PHE A 112 -12.36 -8.11 -1.20
CA PHE A 112 -12.13 -9.54 -1.43
C PHE A 112 -12.76 -10.37 -0.32
N ILE A 113 -13.62 -11.31 -0.69
CA ILE A 113 -14.23 -12.29 0.21
C ILE A 113 -13.57 -13.63 -0.06
N ALA A 114 -12.64 -14.03 0.82
CA ALA A 114 -11.85 -15.25 0.71
C ALA A 114 -11.98 -16.09 2.00
N PRO A 115 -13.06 -16.90 2.13
CA PRO A 115 -13.37 -17.60 3.38
C PRO A 115 -12.26 -18.54 3.87
N GLU A 116 -11.57 -19.23 2.95
CA GLU A 116 -10.48 -20.15 3.28
C GLU A 116 -9.30 -19.46 3.98
N ARG A 117 -9.16 -18.13 3.87
CA ARG A 117 -8.12 -17.39 4.61
C ARG A 117 -8.31 -17.44 6.12
N ALA A 118 -9.51 -17.75 6.63
CA ALA A 118 -9.73 -17.98 8.05
C ALA A 118 -9.00 -19.23 8.57
N GLU A 119 -8.63 -20.15 7.67
CA GLU A 119 -7.91 -21.39 7.98
C GLU A 119 -6.38 -21.22 7.86
N ARG A 120 -5.90 -20.00 7.58
CA ARG A 120 -4.46 -19.72 7.51
C ARG A 120 -3.85 -19.93 8.89
N PRO A 121 -2.89 -20.85 9.04
CA PRO A 121 -2.28 -21.10 10.33
C PRO A 121 -1.41 -19.90 10.74
N ASN A 122 -1.41 -19.62 12.04
CA ASN A 122 -0.39 -18.80 12.68
C ASN A 122 0.71 -19.68 13.29
N ASP A 123 1.80 -19.06 13.78
CA ASP A 123 2.92 -19.82 14.35
C ASP A 123 2.50 -20.70 15.55
N ALA A 124 1.58 -20.23 16.41
CA ALA A 124 1.10 -21.00 17.54
C ALA A 124 0.31 -22.24 17.09
N ASP A 125 -0.47 -22.12 16.01
CA ASP A 125 -1.19 -23.26 15.42
C ASP A 125 -0.19 -24.32 14.91
N LEU A 126 0.89 -23.89 14.23
CA LEU A 126 1.90 -24.80 13.68
C LEU A 126 2.73 -25.48 14.77
N VAL A 127 3.15 -24.74 15.78
CA VAL A 127 3.87 -25.29 16.95
C VAL A 127 3.02 -26.33 17.67
N ALA A 128 1.71 -26.09 17.81
CA ALA A 128 0.80 -27.03 18.45
C ALA A 128 0.65 -28.34 17.67
N VAL A 129 0.64 -28.28 16.33
CA VAL A 129 0.53 -29.46 15.45
C VAL A 129 1.79 -30.31 15.49
N ASP A 130 2.96 -29.68 15.38
CA ASP A 130 4.23 -30.40 15.22
C ASP A 130 4.92 -30.70 16.56
N ALA A 131 4.41 -30.16 17.68
CA ALA A 131 4.97 -30.30 19.03
C ALA A 131 6.47 -30.01 19.14
N ALA A 132 6.99 -29.18 18.24
CA ALA A 132 8.41 -28.86 18.10
C ALA A 132 8.66 -27.39 18.48
N THR A 133 9.72 -27.14 19.25
CA THR A 133 10.13 -25.78 19.60
C THR A 133 10.99 -25.12 18.52
N ASP A 134 11.68 -25.91 17.70
CA ASP A 134 12.52 -25.42 16.60
C ASP A 134 11.67 -25.04 15.38
N PRO A 135 11.65 -23.76 14.96
CA PRO A 135 10.97 -23.31 13.75
C PRO A 135 11.40 -24.01 12.47
N GLY A 136 12.62 -24.55 12.42
CA GLY A 136 13.09 -25.36 11.30
C GLY A 136 12.23 -26.61 11.04
N THR A 137 11.57 -27.12 12.08
CA THR A 137 10.76 -28.35 11.98
C THR A 137 9.33 -28.07 11.52
N TRP A 138 8.72 -27.00 12.02
CA TRP A 138 7.29 -26.76 11.84
C TRP A 138 6.95 -25.67 10.81
N CYS A 139 7.89 -24.77 10.52
CA CYS A 139 7.60 -23.65 9.62
C CYS A 139 7.61 -24.11 8.15
N PRO A 140 6.53 -23.90 7.38
CA PRO A 140 6.47 -24.30 5.97
C PRO A 140 7.45 -23.53 5.07
N PHE A 141 7.98 -22.39 5.55
CA PHE A 141 8.89 -21.54 4.79
C PHE A 141 10.36 -21.79 5.09
N CYS A 142 10.70 -22.59 6.11
CA CYS A 142 12.07 -23.05 6.34
C CYS A 142 12.55 -24.02 5.26
N ALA A 143 13.84 -24.02 4.96
CA ALA A 143 14.46 -25.05 4.12
C ALA A 143 14.24 -26.45 4.71
N GLY A 144 13.97 -27.43 3.83
CA GLY A 144 13.62 -28.81 4.19
C GLY A 144 12.11 -29.06 4.28
N ASN A 145 11.29 -28.00 4.36
CA ASN A 145 9.83 -28.09 4.48
C ASN A 145 9.09 -27.75 3.18
N GLU A 146 9.75 -27.86 2.02
CA GLU A 146 9.19 -27.45 0.73
C GLU A 146 7.91 -28.21 0.34
N HIS A 147 7.77 -29.45 0.81
CA HIS A 147 6.59 -30.28 0.65
C HIS A 147 5.32 -29.71 1.32
N ARG A 148 5.47 -28.73 2.23
CA ARG A 148 4.36 -28.04 2.91
C ARG A 148 3.88 -26.80 2.16
N THR A 149 4.58 -26.40 1.11
CA THR A 149 4.22 -25.30 0.21
C THR A 149 3.85 -25.81 -1.17
N PRO A 150 3.01 -25.09 -1.93
CA PRO A 150 2.89 -25.37 -3.36
C PRO A 150 4.25 -25.25 -4.07
N PRO A 151 4.47 -25.94 -5.22
CA PRO A 151 5.73 -25.88 -5.94
C PRO A 151 6.15 -24.44 -6.27
N ALA A 152 7.45 -24.15 -6.12
CA ALA A 152 7.97 -22.82 -6.39
C ALA A 152 7.88 -22.47 -7.88
N VAL A 153 7.39 -21.26 -8.16
CA VAL A 153 7.40 -20.66 -9.50
C VAL A 153 8.80 -20.17 -9.85
N LEU A 154 9.47 -19.51 -8.90
CA LEU A 154 10.84 -19.01 -9.03
C LEU A 154 11.62 -19.28 -7.74
N ARG A 155 12.94 -19.38 -7.84
CA ARG A 155 13.86 -19.56 -6.71
C ARG A 155 15.21 -18.94 -7.00
N ALA A 156 15.91 -18.53 -5.94
CA ALA A 156 17.28 -18.06 -5.98
C ALA A 156 18.15 -18.92 -5.05
N PRO A 157 19.28 -19.48 -5.52
CA PRO A 157 19.68 -19.58 -6.93
C PRO A 157 18.70 -20.44 -7.75
N ALA A 158 18.64 -20.21 -9.07
CA ALA A 158 17.74 -20.93 -9.98
C ALA A 158 18.12 -22.41 -10.15
N GLU A 159 19.42 -22.74 -10.03
CA GLU A 159 19.90 -24.11 -10.21
C GLU A 159 19.38 -25.05 -9.12
N ALA A 160 18.64 -26.09 -9.53
CA ALA A 160 18.04 -27.05 -8.59
C ALA A 160 19.06 -27.77 -7.69
N SER A 161 20.31 -27.94 -8.16
CA SER A 161 21.40 -28.59 -7.45
C SER A 161 21.97 -27.79 -6.28
N ARG A 162 21.68 -26.49 -6.22
CA ARG A 162 22.16 -25.61 -5.13
C ARG A 162 21.06 -25.46 -4.08
N SER A 163 21.45 -25.21 -2.83
CA SER A 163 20.48 -24.80 -1.81
C SER A 163 19.91 -23.43 -2.16
N TRP A 164 18.59 -23.30 -2.10
CA TRP A 164 17.92 -22.02 -2.30
C TRP A 164 18.03 -21.16 -1.03
N HIS A 165 17.98 -19.84 -1.18
CA HIS A 165 17.84 -18.89 -0.08
C HIS A 165 16.57 -18.04 -0.21
N ALA A 166 15.98 -17.93 -1.41
CA ALA A 166 14.68 -17.31 -1.61
C ALA A 166 13.82 -18.08 -2.62
N ARG A 167 12.49 -18.04 -2.46
CA ARG A 167 11.52 -18.70 -3.36
C ARG A 167 10.24 -17.87 -3.50
N ILE A 168 9.60 -17.96 -4.66
CA ILE A 168 8.24 -17.50 -4.88
C ILE A 168 7.36 -18.72 -5.09
N VAL A 169 6.35 -18.90 -4.24
CA VAL A 169 5.41 -20.04 -4.26
C VAL A 169 3.98 -19.51 -4.38
N PRO A 170 3.05 -20.21 -5.05
CA PRO A 170 1.63 -19.87 -4.98
C PRO A 170 1.12 -19.83 -3.54
N ASN A 171 0.28 -18.86 -3.22
CA ASN A 171 -0.33 -18.76 -1.89
C ASN A 171 -1.38 -19.86 -1.72
N ARG A 172 -1.27 -20.66 -0.65
CA ARG A 172 -2.23 -21.73 -0.32
C ARG A 172 -3.61 -21.19 0.05
N TYR A 173 -3.70 -19.94 0.50
CA TYR A 173 -4.94 -19.27 0.88
C TYR A 173 -5.11 -17.98 0.06
N PRO A 174 -5.30 -18.08 -1.27
CA PRO A 174 -5.23 -16.94 -2.17
C PRO A 174 -6.39 -15.95 -1.98
N VAL A 175 -6.19 -14.70 -2.39
CA VAL A 175 -7.27 -13.69 -2.48
C VAL A 175 -7.76 -13.52 -3.91
N ALA A 176 -6.98 -14.00 -4.88
CA ALA A 176 -7.30 -14.02 -6.29
C ALA A 176 -6.78 -15.33 -6.88
N THR A 177 -7.53 -15.91 -7.81
CA THR A 177 -7.25 -17.22 -8.43
C THR A 177 -7.41 -17.12 -9.93
N GLU A 178 -7.01 -18.14 -10.69
CA GLU A 178 -7.16 -18.16 -12.15
C GLU A 178 -8.60 -18.46 -12.63
N ALA A 179 -9.61 -18.38 -11.74
CA ALA A 179 -11.02 -18.58 -12.08
C ALA A 179 -11.50 -17.58 -13.15
N ASP A 180 -12.33 -18.02 -14.10
CA ASP A 180 -12.83 -17.14 -15.18
C ASP A 180 -13.72 -16.04 -14.58
N PRO A 181 -13.42 -14.75 -14.81
CA PRO A 181 -14.25 -13.64 -14.31
C PRO A 181 -15.67 -13.62 -14.92
N ARG A 182 -15.95 -14.43 -15.94
CA ARG A 182 -17.25 -14.54 -16.62
C ARG A 182 -18.23 -15.52 -15.95
N ASP A 183 -17.82 -16.26 -14.92
CA ASP A 183 -18.71 -17.10 -14.11
C ASP A 183 -19.56 -16.22 -13.14
N ASP A 184 -20.22 -15.20 -13.69
CA ASP A 184 -21.12 -14.26 -13.00
C ASP A 184 -22.54 -14.83 -12.99
N ASP A 185 -23.12 -14.97 -11.79
CA ASP A 185 -24.48 -15.50 -11.60
C ASP A 185 -25.57 -14.41 -11.77
N GLY A 186 -25.21 -13.21 -12.25
CA GLY A 186 -26.11 -12.25 -12.90
C GLY A 186 -27.27 -11.67 -12.07
N GLY A 187 -27.36 -11.99 -10.77
CA GLY A 187 -28.58 -11.79 -9.97
C GLY A 187 -28.51 -10.75 -8.85
N ALA A 188 -27.37 -10.10 -8.59
CA ALA A 188 -27.19 -9.25 -7.40
C ALA A 188 -27.23 -7.74 -7.68
N VAL A 189 -27.71 -6.96 -6.68
CA VAL A 189 -27.82 -5.48 -6.68
C VAL A 189 -26.46 -4.78 -6.81
N ALA A 190 -25.37 -5.48 -6.52
CA ALA A 190 -23.99 -5.07 -6.80
C ALA A 190 -23.26 -6.21 -7.52
N PRO A 191 -22.37 -5.91 -8.49
CA PRO A 191 -21.64 -6.94 -9.21
C PRO A 191 -20.71 -7.70 -8.27
N VAL A 192 -21.01 -8.97 -8.06
CA VAL A 192 -20.14 -9.95 -7.38
C VAL A 192 -19.59 -10.85 -8.46
N ARG A 193 -18.28 -11.02 -8.51
CA ARG A 193 -17.62 -11.89 -9.49
C ARG A 193 -16.48 -12.68 -8.87
N PRO A 194 -16.01 -13.77 -9.50
CA PRO A 194 -14.76 -14.40 -9.12
C PRO A 194 -13.62 -13.37 -9.08
N ALA A 195 -12.79 -13.45 -8.03
CA ALA A 195 -11.57 -12.67 -7.93
C ALA A 195 -10.50 -13.28 -8.83
N HIS A 196 -10.50 -12.89 -10.10
CA HIS A 196 -9.53 -13.35 -11.09
C HIS A 196 -8.16 -12.69 -10.88
N GLY A 197 -7.10 -13.49 -10.85
CA GLY A 197 -5.73 -13.01 -10.69
C GLY A 197 -4.76 -14.07 -10.18
N VAL A 198 -3.66 -13.59 -9.60
CA VAL A 198 -2.58 -14.42 -9.04
C VAL A 198 -2.28 -13.95 -7.62
N HIS A 199 -2.06 -14.89 -6.69
CA HIS A 199 -1.55 -14.57 -5.37
C HIS A 199 -0.39 -15.50 -5.02
N ASP A 200 0.80 -14.94 -4.92
CA ASP A 200 2.03 -15.64 -4.54
C ASP A 200 2.54 -15.16 -3.16
N VAL A 201 3.32 -16.03 -2.51
CA VAL A 201 4.15 -15.72 -1.35
C VAL A 201 5.61 -15.68 -1.79
N VAL A 202 6.32 -14.62 -1.41
CA VAL A 202 7.76 -14.48 -1.57
C VAL A 202 8.40 -14.86 -0.25
N VAL A 203 9.02 -16.04 -0.19
CA VAL A 203 9.83 -16.51 0.94
C VAL A 203 11.21 -15.90 0.81
N GLU A 204 11.57 -15.01 1.74
CA GLU A 204 12.71 -14.10 1.62
C GLU A 204 14.01 -14.67 2.23
N SER A 205 13.91 -15.80 2.94
CA SER A 205 15.05 -16.50 3.55
C SER A 205 14.75 -17.99 3.66
N ALA A 206 15.77 -18.84 3.47
CA ALA A 206 15.72 -20.26 3.80
C ALA A 206 15.77 -20.52 5.32
N ARG A 207 16.31 -19.57 6.08
CA ARG A 207 16.42 -19.59 7.53
C ARG A 207 15.20 -18.91 8.16
N HIS A 208 14.83 -19.32 9.37
CA HIS A 208 13.72 -18.71 10.10
C HIS A 208 14.11 -17.34 10.68
N GLU A 209 14.17 -16.34 9.80
CA GLU A 209 14.40 -14.95 10.18
C GLU A 209 13.07 -14.26 10.45
N SER A 210 13.01 -13.38 11.45
CA SER A 210 11.81 -12.58 11.76
C SER A 210 11.82 -11.19 11.14
N THR A 211 12.95 -10.79 10.55
CA THR A 211 13.15 -9.46 9.97
C THR A 211 14.07 -9.54 8.76
N ILE A 212 13.86 -8.65 7.78
CA ILE A 212 14.73 -8.56 6.62
C ILE A 212 16.18 -8.26 6.99
N LEU A 213 16.42 -7.65 8.16
CA LEU A 213 17.77 -7.32 8.62
C LEU A 213 18.63 -8.56 8.89
N GLY A 214 18.02 -9.72 9.20
CA GLY A 214 18.70 -11.00 9.40
C GLY A 214 19.02 -11.77 8.10
N VAL A 215 18.40 -11.37 6.99
CA VAL A 215 18.72 -11.88 5.65
C VAL A 215 20.07 -11.32 5.20
N GLN A 216 20.91 -12.13 4.55
CA GLN A 216 22.19 -11.61 4.05
C GLN A 216 21.95 -10.56 2.95
N PRO A 217 22.79 -9.52 2.84
CA PRO A 217 22.57 -8.44 1.86
C PRO A 217 22.44 -8.92 0.41
N ASP A 218 23.28 -9.86 -0.02
CA ASP A 218 23.23 -10.38 -1.39
C ASP A 218 21.99 -11.25 -1.63
N GLU A 219 21.63 -12.10 -0.66
CA GLU A 219 20.37 -12.88 -0.70
C GLU A 219 19.14 -11.95 -0.77
N TRP A 220 19.20 -10.81 -0.07
CA TRP A 220 18.12 -9.82 -0.10
C TRP A 220 18.00 -9.11 -1.46
N ARG A 221 19.11 -8.86 -2.16
CA ARG A 221 19.07 -8.35 -3.54
C ARG A 221 18.46 -9.39 -4.48
N ASP A 222 18.83 -10.66 -4.32
CA ASP A 222 18.26 -11.78 -5.07
C ASP A 222 16.74 -11.90 -4.89
N VAL A 223 16.21 -11.66 -3.69
CA VAL A 223 14.76 -11.56 -3.44
C VAL A 223 14.11 -10.51 -4.35
N TRP A 224 14.68 -9.31 -4.46
CA TRP A 224 14.15 -8.26 -5.31
C TRP A 224 14.31 -8.57 -6.81
N HIS A 225 15.34 -9.31 -7.21
CA HIS A 225 15.46 -9.84 -8.56
C HIS A 225 14.36 -10.87 -8.88
N LEU A 226 14.04 -11.77 -7.95
CA LEU A 226 12.91 -12.70 -8.10
C LEU A 226 11.59 -11.95 -8.24
N CYS A 227 11.36 -10.95 -7.40
CA CYS A 227 10.20 -10.06 -7.45
C CYS A 227 10.08 -9.35 -8.81
N ARG A 228 11.18 -8.78 -9.31
CA ARG A 228 11.23 -8.14 -10.64
C ARG A 228 10.85 -9.13 -11.75
N ALA A 229 11.48 -10.30 -11.76
CA ALA A 229 11.23 -11.35 -12.75
C ALA A 229 9.78 -11.85 -12.69
N ARG A 230 9.21 -12.04 -11.49
CA ARG A 230 7.81 -12.45 -11.34
C ARG A 230 6.85 -11.40 -11.87
N LEU A 231 7.08 -10.12 -11.60
CA LEU A 231 6.26 -9.04 -12.14
C LEU A 231 6.34 -8.97 -13.67
N GLU A 232 7.49 -9.25 -14.28
CA GLU A 232 7.65 -9.36 -15.73
C GLU A 232 6.79 -10.51 -16.30
N MET A 233 6.83 -11.69 -15.67
CA MET A 233 5.96 -12.82 -16.06
C MET A 233 4.48 -12.46 -15.97
N LEU A 234 4.07 -11.75 -14.93
CA LEU A 234 2.67 -11.33 -14.75
C LEU A 234 2.24 -10.27 -15.78
N ALA A 235 3.13 -9.34 -16.13
CA ALA A 235 2.87 -8.34 -17.17
C ALA A 235 2.65 -8.97 -18.55
N ALA A 236 3.24 -10.14 -18.80
CA ALA A 236 3.13 -10.85 -20.07
C ALA A 236 1.84 -11.70 -20.24
N ARG A 237 1.04 -11.90 -19.17
CA ARG A 237 -0.13 -12.80 -19.24
C ARG A 237 -1.29 -12.28 -20.09
N GLY A 238 -1.41 -10.96 -20.24
CA GLY A 238 -2.48 -10.31 -21.04
C GLY A 238 -3.87 -10.29 -20.40
N ASP A 239 -4.12 -11.11 -19.37
CA ASP A 239 -5.36 -11.15 -18.57
C ASP A 239 -5.30 -10.24 -17.32
N LEU A 240 -4.11 -9.81 -16.91
CA LEU A 240 -3.90 -8.93 -15.76
C LEU A 240 -3.80 -7.46 -16.14
N ALA A 241 -4.45 -6.60 -15.36
CA ALA A 241 -4.37 -5.15 -15.51
C ALA A 241 -3.26 -4.54 -14.64
N TRP A 242 -2.94 -5.13 -13.50
CA TRP A 242 -2.00 -4.56 -12.53
C TRP A 242 -1.46 -5.62 -11.56
N ALA A 243 -0.30 -5.37 -10.94
CA ALA A 243 0.18 -6.19 -9.83
C ALA A 243 0.98 -5.37 -8.82
N THR A 244 1.10 -5.89 -7.60
CA THR A 244 1.90 -5.29 -6.52
C THR A 244 2.66 -6.35 -5.73
N ILE A 245 3.72 -5.90 -5.07
CA ILE A 245 4.45 -6.64 -4.04
C ILE A 245 4.22 -5.89 -2.73
N PHE A 246 3.87 -6.61 -1.67
CA PHE A 246 3.64 -6.01 -0.36
C PHE A 246 4.14 -6.91 0.77
N LYS A 247 4.40 -6.31 1.93
CA LYS A 247 4.83 -7.01 3.14
C LYS A 247 4.02 -6.57 4.33
N ASN A 248 3.79 -7.53 5.22
CA ASN A 248 3.31 -7.32 6.57
C ASN A 248 4.41 -7.84 7.50
N SER A 249 5.07 -6.97 8.24
CA SER A 249 6.12 -7.34 9.19
C SER A 249 5.62 -7.13 10.61
N GLY A 250 5.35 -8.24 11.30
CA GLY A 250 4.89 -8.28 12.68
C GLY A 250 3.36 -8.20 12.88
N PRO A 251 2.87 -8.50 14.10
CA PRO A 251 1.45 -8.69 14.37
C PRO A 251 0.57 -7.44 14.11
N ALA A 252 1.03 -6.25 14.47
CA ALA A 252 0.29 -5.00 14.26
C ALA A 252 0.22 -4.57 12.78
N ALA A 253 1.07 -5.16 11.94
CA ALA A 253 1.03 -5.06 10.48
C ALA A 253 0.19 -6.16 9.81
N GLY A 254 -0.34 -7.12 10.59
CA GLY A 254 -1.16 -8.23 10.08
C GLY A 254 -0.34 -9.40 9.53
N ALA A 255 0.89 -9.62 10.02
CA ALA A 255 1.64 -10.85 9.75
C ALA A 255 1.04 -12.01 10.56
N SER A 256 0.85 -13.18 9.93
CA SER A 256 0.40 -14.39 10.63
C SER A 256 1.52 -15.37 10.95
N LEU A 257 2.65 -15.27 10.23
CA LEU A 257 3.83 -16.10 10.43
C LEU A 257 5.04 -15.20 10.69
N ALA A 258 5.89 -15.56 11.65
CA ALA A 258 7.10 -14.82 11.97
C ALA A 258 8.15 -14.91 10.85
N HIS A 259 8.21 -16.04 10.14
CA HIS A 259 9.17 -16.23 9.05
C HIS A 259 9.07 -15.11 8.02
N VAL A 260 10.19 -14.50 7.70
CA VAL A 260 10.27 -13.32 6.84
C VAL A 260 9.76 -13.61 5.42
N HIS A 261 8.64 -12.98 5.07
CA HIS A 261 8.01 -13.14 3.75
C HIS A 261 7.32 -11.87 3.27
N SER A 262 7.16 -11.77 1.96
CA SER A 262 6.30 -10.80 1.27
C SER A 262 5.22 -11.57 0.51
N GLN A 263 4.28 -10.84 -0.06
CA GLN A 263 3.24 -11.37 -0.94
C GLN A 263 3.26 -10.58 -2.24
N LEU A 264 2.87 -11.23 -3.32
CA LEU A 264 2.74 -10.63 -4.64
C LEU A 264 1.35 -10.97 -5.17
N VAL A 265 0.61 -9.96 -5.60
CA VAL A 265 -0.77 -10.12 -6.10
C VAL A 265 -0.90 -9.45 -7.44
N GLY A 266 -1.34 -10.23 -8.44
CA GLY A 266 -1.75 -9.77 -9.76
C GLY A 266 -3.27 -9.73 -9.86
N LEU A 267 -3.81 -8.67 -10.45
CA LEU A 267 -5.25 -8.39 -10.54
C LEU A 267 -5.63 -8.06 -11.99
N ASP A 268 -6.84 -8.45 -12.36
CA ASP A 268 -7.49 -8.15 -13.66
C ASP A 268 -8.15 -6.76 -13.70
N PHE A 269 -8.00 -5.96 -12.64
CA PHE A 269 -8.46 -4.58 -12.58
C PHE A 269 -7.42 -3.68 -11.92
N VAL A 270 -7.45 -2.39 -12.25
CA VAL A 270 -6.61 -1.38 -11.57
C VAL A 270 -7.27 -1.00 -10.24
N PRO A 271 -6.58 -1.04 -9.09
CA PRO A 271 -7.20 -0.64 -7.82
C PRO A 271 -7.65 0.84 -7.80
N PRO A 272 -8.67 1.22 -7.00
CA PRO A 272 -9.16 2.60 -6.92
C PRO A 272 -8.09 3.62 -6.52
N SER A 273 -7.21 3.29 -5.57
CA SER A 273 -6.10 4.16 -5.15
C SER A 273 -5.14 4.45 -6.30
N ILE A 274 -4.78 3.42 -7.06
CA ILE A 274 -3.89 3.55 -8.22
C ILE A 274 -4.54 4.37 -9.33
N ARG A 275 -5.86 4.21 -9.57
CA ARG A 275 -6.59 5.09 -10.50
C ARG A 275 -6.56 6.56 -10.08
N ALA A 276 -6.75 6.84 -8.80
CA ALA A 276 -6.71 8.21 -8.28
C ALA A 276 -5.32 8.83 -8.45
N GLU A 277 -4.28 8.07 -8.16
CA GLU A 277 -2.90 8.51 -8.35
C GLU A 277 -2.56 8.73 -9.83
N LEU A 278 -2.99 7.84 -10.74
CA LEU A 278 -2.82 8.00 -12.18
C LEU A 278 -3.51 9.26 -12.70
N ALA A 279 -4.72 9.55 -12.22
CA ALA A 279 -5.43 10.76 -12.58
C ALA A 279 -4.68 12.02 -12.13
N ALA A 280 -4.10 12.01 -10.92
CA ALA A 280 -3.27 13.12 -10.42
C ALA A 280 -1.98 13.29 -11.24
N ALA A 281 -1.29 12.18 -11.56
CA ALA A 281 -0.07 12.20 -12.37
C ALA A 281 -0.35 12.64 -13.82
N ALA A 282 -1.51 12.27 -14.39
CA ALA A 282 -1.93 12.69 -15.72
C ALA A 282 -2.33 14.17 -15.78
N ALA A 283 -2.94 14.69 -14.72
CA ALA A 283 -3.23 16.12 -14.58
C ALA A 283 -1.94 16.96 -14.49
N ASP A 284 -0.84 16.35 -14.02
CA ASP A 284 0.43 17.02 -13.83
C ASP A 284 1.62 16.06 -13.96
N VAL A 285 2.14 15.97 -15.18
CA VAL A 285 3.28 15.09 -15.53
C VAL A 285 4.57 15.44 -14.80
N THR A 286 4.66 16.62 -14.17
CA THR A 286 5.81 17.05 -13.37
C THR A 286 5.62 16.81 -11.87
N GLY A 287 4.47 16.29 -11.45
CA GLY A 287 4.10 16.11 -10.04
C GLY A 287 5.16 15.35 -9.23
N PHE A 288 5.62 14.20 -9.72
CA PHE A 288 6.69 13.44 -9.07
C PHE A 288 8.04 14.18 -9.03
N ALA A 289 8.39 14.94 -10.08
CA ALA A 289 9.63 15.71 -10.08
C ALA A 289 9.58 16.80 -9.00
N ARG A 290 8.48 17.56 -8.96
CA ARG A 290 8.29 18.59 -7.93
C ARG A 290 8.20 18.01 -6.52
N LEU A 291 7.62 16.83 -6.35
CA LEU A 291 7.57 16.12 -5.06
C LEU A 291 8.98 15.91 -4.51
N ILE A 292 9.91 15.46 -5.36
CA ILE A 292 11.32 15.27 -4.99
C ILE A 292 11.99 16.61 -4.72
N ASP A 293 11.88 17.58 -5.63
CA ASP A 293 12.50 18.91 -5.45
C ASP A 293 12.02 19.59 -4.16
N ASP A 294 10.73 19.42 -3.84
CA ASP A 294 10.15 19.92 -2.60
C ASP A 294 10.69 19.19 -1.38
N ALA A 295 10.82 17.86 -1.44
CA ALA A 295 11.39 17.09 -0.34
C ALA A 295 12.84 17.50 -0.04
N VAL A 296 13.63 17.85 -1.05
CA VAL A 296 14.98 18.40 -0.87
C VAL A 296 14.90 19.76 -0.16
N ARG A 297 14.12 20.70 -0.68
CA ARG A 297 14.00 22.06 -0.12
C ARG A 297 13.47 22.08 1.31
N SER A 298 12.54 21.19 1.63
CA SER A 298 11.86 21.15 2.92
C SER A 298 12.51 20.17 3.92
N GLY A 299 13.71 19.64 3.62
CA GLY A 299 14.42 18.75 4.54
C GLY A 299 13.82 17.36 4.74
N ARG A 300 12.93 16.90 3.84
CA ARG A 300 12.25 15.60 3.88
C ARG A 300 13.01 14.46 3.17
N LEU A 301 14.12 14.74 2.49
CA LEU A 301 14.97 13.73 1.86
C LEU A 301 15.71 12.89 2.90
N VAL A 302 15.65 11.56 2.85
CA VAL A 302 16.27 10.64 3.84
C VAL A 302 17.55 9.99 3.34
N ALA A 303 17.59 9.54 2.08
CA ALA A 303 18.75 8.93 1.45
C ALA A 303 18.61 8.94 -0.08
N GLU A 304 19.71 8.76 -0.78
CA GLU A 304 19.75 8.58 -2.23
C GLU A 304 20.75 7.47 -2.57
N GLN A 305 20.41 6.62 -3.55
CA GLN A 305 21.31 5.56 -4.00
C GLN A 305 21.00 5.19 -5.45
N ALA A 306 22.03 5.19 -6.30
CA ALA A 306 21.97 4.77 -7.71
C ALA A 306 20.80 5.37 -8.52
N GLY A 307 20.45 6.64 -8.28
CA GLY A 307 19.33 7.30 -8.98
C GLY A 307 17.95 7.04 -8.38
N LEU A 308 17.86 6.30 -7.28
CA LEU A 308 16.70 6.25 -6.39
C LEU A 308 16.82 7.27 -5.25
N VAL A 309 15.66 7.72 -4.79
CA VAL A 309 15.48 8.70 -3.73
C VAL A 309 14.60 8.06 -2.66
N ALA A 310 15.00 8.18 -1.40
CA ALA A 310 14.18 7.86 -0.24
C ALA A 310 13.77 9.16 0.46
N LEU A 311 12.47 9.41 0.66
CA LEU A 311 11.95 10.64 1.27
C LEU A 311 10.79 10.37 2.22
N ALA A 312 10.53 11.29 3.14
CA ALA A 312 9.25 11.37 3.85
C ALA A 312 8.23 12.10 2.95
N PRO A 313 7.05 11.54 2.68
CA PRO A 313 6.04 12.19 1.84
C PRO A 313 5.56 13.49 2.50
N PRO A 314 4.97 14.43 1.74
CA PRO A 314 4.52 15.71 2.28
C PRO A 314 3.31 15.57 3.23
N ALA A 315 2.53 14.49 3.08
CA ALA A 315 1.37 14.18 3.91
C ALA A 315 1.44 12.71 4.40
N PRO A 316 2.37 12.39 5.32
CA PRO A 316 2.55 11.03 5.83
C PRO A 316 1.37 10.58 6.69
N ARG A 317 0.93 9.34 6.50
CA ARG A 317 -0.18 8.72 7.23
C ARG A 317 0.20 8.34 8.65
N GLN A 318 1.46 7.98 8.88
CA GLN A 318 2.02 7.68 10.20
C GLN A 318 3.44 8.26 10.34
N PRO A 319 3.93 8.51 11.58
CA PRO A 319 5.32 8.89 11.80
C PRO A 319 6.28 7.92 11.12
N PHE A 320 7.36 8.47 10.56
CA PHE A 320 8.40 7.73 9.84
C PHE A 320 7.94 6.99 8.57
N GLU A 321 6.76 7.30 8.03
CA GLU A 321 6.41 6.87 6.67
C GLU A 321 7.46 7.38 5.67
N THR A 322 7.93 6.49 4.79
CA THR A 322 8.94 6.81 3.79
C THR A 322 8.61 6.18 2.45
N TRP A 323 8.96 6.88 1.37
CA TRP A 323 8.80 6.40 0.00
C TRP A 323 10.18 6.24 -0.63
N ILE A 324 10.38 5.16 -1.40
CA ILE A 324 11.53 4.97 -2.29
C ILE A 324 11.04 5.04 -3.73
N LEU A 325 11.62 5.93 -4.54
CA LEU A 325 11.22 6.13 -5.93
C LEU A 325 12.40 6.57 -6.81
N PRO A 326 12.40 6.28 -8.12
CA PRO A 326 13.43 6.76 -9.02
C PRO A 326 13.36 8.28 -9.19
N ALA A 327 14.52 8.92 -9.38
CA ALA A 327 14.62 10.35 -9.65
C ALA A 327 14.06 10.71 -11.05
N ARG A 328 14.07 9.76 -11.98
CA ARG A 328 13.56 9.90 -13.34
C ARG A 328 12.25 9.12 -13.51
N SER A 329 11.49 9.46 -14.56
CA SER A 329 10.27 8.70 -14.89
C SER A 329 10.63 7.25 -15.23
N ALA A 330 9.95 6.33 -14.55
CA ALA A 330 10.08 4.90 -14.74
C ALA A 330 8.73 4.27 -14.35
N PRO A 331 7.86 3.96 -15.32
CA PRO A 331 6.48 3.61 -15.02
C PRO A 331 6.34 2.25 -14.34
N LEU A 332 7.19 1.29 -14.72
CA LEU A 332 7.06 -0.12 -14.38
C LEU A 332 8.34 -0.60 -13.67
N PHE A 333 8.18 -1.28 -12.54
CA PHE A 333 9.34 -1.78 -11.78
C PHE A 333 10.00 -2.98 -12.45
N HIS A 334 9.23 -3.85 -13.11
CA HIS A 334 9.81 -5.00 -13.82
C HIS A 334 10.78 -4.59 -14.95
N ALA A 335 10.62 -3.37 -15.48
CA ALA A 335 11.49 -2.76 -16.48
C ALA A 335 12.69 -1.99 -15.87
N ALA A 336 12.85 -1.98 -14.54
CA ALA A 336 13.97 -1.31 -13.90
C ALA A 336 15.31 -1.98 -14.20
N GLU A 337 16.36 -1.17 -14.33
CA GLU A 337 17.73 -1.68 -14.48
C GLU A 337 18.17 -2.44 -13.23
N PRO A 338 19.06 -3.45 -13.35
CA PRO A 338 19.56 -4.22 -12.21
C PRO A 338 20.06 -3.35 -11.05
N ALA A 339 20.78 -2.25 -11.34
CA ALA A 339 21.28 -1.34 -10.32
C ALA A 339 20.15 -0.67 -9.49
N HIS A 340 19.00 -0.37 -10.10
CA HIS A 340 17.83 0.13 -9.35
C HIS A 340 17.19 -0.96 -8.49
N VAL A 341 17.21 -2.22 -8.92
CA VAL A 341 16.69 -3.35 -8.13
C VAL A 341 17.53 -3.54 -6.87
N GLU A 342 18.86 -3.56 -7.03
CA GLU A 342 19.81 -3.67 -5.92
C GLU A 342 19.72 -2.45 -4.99
N ALA A 343 19.63 -1.24 -5.54
CA ALA A 343 19.48 -0.02 -4.74
C ALA A 343 18.16 0.02 -3.98
N LEU A 344 17.06 -0.48 -4.56
CA LEU A 344 15.80 -0.61 -3.84
C LEU A 344 15.96 -1.56 -2.64
N ALA A 345 16.58 -2.73 -2.87
CA ALA A 345 16.84 -3.70 -1.82
C ALA A 345 17.65 -3.08 -0.67
N ASP A 346 18.75 -2.40 -1.00
CA ASP A 346 19.64 -1.77 -0.02
C ASP A 346 18.95 -0.62 0.74
N LEU A 347 18.23 0.26 0.04
CA LEU A 347 17.48 1.35 0.65
C LEU A 347 16.37 0.85 1.58
N THR A 348 15.68 -0.23 1.22
CA THR A 348 14.68 -0.85 2.08
C THR A 348 15.32 -1.39 3.37
N ARG A 349 16.48 -2.06 3.31
CA ARG A 349 17.23 -2.49 4.51
C ARG A 349 17.67 -1.30 5.35
N LEU A 350 18.20 -0.25 4.70
CA LEU A 350 18.63 0.98 5.37
C LEU A 350 17.49 1.63 6.15
N LEU A 351 16.32 1.79 5.52
CA LEU A 351 15.16 2.42 6.14
C LEU A 351 14.58 1.58 7.28
N VAL A 352 14.48 0.25 7.13
CA VAL A 352 14.05 -0.63 8.23
C VAL A 352 15.06 -0.63 9.37
N GLY A 353 16.37 -0.60 9.08
CA GLY A 353 17.41 -0.49 10.10
C GLY A 353 17.33 0.82 10.89
N ARG A 354 17.10 1.94 10.19
CA ARG A 354 16.88 3.26 10.83
C ARG A 354 15.59 3.29 11.63
N LEU A 355 14.50 2.73 11.09
CA LEU A 355 13.24 2.60 11.80
C LEU A 355 13.41 1.85 13.12
N ALA A 356 14.14 0.73 13.11
CA ALA A 356 14.40 -0.06 14.31
C ALA A 356 15.16 0.71 15.41
N ARG A 357 15.89 1.78 15.05
CA ARG A 357 16.59 2.66 16.01
C ARG A 357 15.70 3.78 16.53
N VAL A 358 14.93 4.44 15.66
CA VAL A 358 14.07 5.59 16.03
C VAL A 358 12.74 5.17 16.64
N ALA A 359 12.25 3.98 16.29
CA ALA A 359 11.03 3.38 16.81
C ALA A 359 11.24 1.86 17.05
N PRO A 360 12.01 1.48 18.10
CA PRO A 360 12.29 0.08 18.40
C PRO A 360 11.03 -0.74 18.60
N GLY A 361 10.97 -1.92 17.96
CA GLY A 361 9.82 -2.82 18.02
C GLY A 361 8.62 -2.39 17.18
N ALA A 362 8.72 -1.31 16.39
CA ALA A 362 7.67 -0.94 15.46
C ALA A 362 7.56 -1.97 14.33
N ASP A 363 6.37 -2.55 14.22
CA ASP A 363 5.94 -3.31 13.05
C ASP A 363 5.80 -2.38 11.84
N TYR A 364 5.78 -2.94 10.63
CA TYR A 364 5.62 -2.13 9.42
C TYR A 364 4.97 -2.91 8.29
N ASN A 365 4.34 -2.15 7.39
CA ASN A 365 3.93 -2.61 6.09
C ASN A 365 4.77 -1.93 5.01
N TRP A 366 4.88 -2.56 3.86
CA TRP A 366 5.23 -1.83 2.64
C TRP A 366 4.46 -2.37 1.46
N TRP A 367 4.37 -1.59 0.38
CA TRP A 367 3.83 -2.02 -0.89
C TRP A 367 4.38 -1.21 -2.05
N LEU A 368 4.47 -1.85 -3.21
CA LEU A 368 4.97 -1.26 -4.44
C LEU A 368 3.80 -0.76 -5.29
N HIS A 369 3.85 0.52 -5.65
CA HIS A 369 3.03 1.11 -6.70
C HIS A 369 3.80 1.10 -8.01
N GLN A 370 3.13 0.72 -9.08
CA GLN A 370 3.62 0.81 -10.45
C GLN A 370 2.46 1.11 -11.40
N ALA A 371 2.78 1.53 -12.62
CA ALA A 371 1.79 1.75 -13.66
C ALA A 371 1.03 0.45 -14.00
N PRO A 372 -0.24 0.53 -14.45
CA PRO A 372 -0.96 -0.60 -15.02
C PRO A 372 -0.30 -1.15 -16.29
N TYR A 373 -0.60 -2.41 -16.60
CA TYR A 373 -0.09 -3.11 -17.78
C TYR A 373 -0.88 -2.78 -19.04
N GLY A 374 -0.22 -2.93 -20.20
CA GLY A 374 -0.84 -2.83 -21.52
C GLY A 374 -1.67 -1.56 -21.72
N ASP A 375 -2.87 -1.73 -22.28
CA ASP A 375 -3.78 -0.62 -22.58
C ASP A 375 -4.31 0.11 -21.34
N HIS A 376 -4.26 -0.52 -20.15
CA HIS A 376 -4.62 0.13 -18.89
C HIS A 376 -3.62 1.22 -18.49
N GLY A 377 -2.39 1.20 -19.04
CA GLY A 377 -1.31 2.14 -18.77
C GLY A 377 -1.24 3.35 -19.71
N ARG A 378 -2.29 3.65 -20.49
CA ARG A 378 -2.25 4.73 -21.52
C ARG A 378 -2.03 6.17 -20.99
N GLN A 379 -1.89 6.38 -19.67
CA GLN A 379 -1.69 7.69 -19.04
C GLN A 379 -0.55 7.68 -17.99
N VAL A 380 0.65 7.26 -18.38
CA VAL A 380 1.79 7.05 -17.45
C VAL A 380 2.92 8.08 -17.61
N ALA A 381 2.70 9.15 -18.36
CA ALA A 381 3.72 10.18 -18.57
C ALA A 381 4.14 10.81 -17.24
N GLY A 382 5.43 10.73 -16.91
CA GLY A 382 5.96 11.23 -15.64
C GLY A 382 5.77 10.30 -14.45
N TRP A 383 5.06 9.17 -14.61
CA TRP A 383 4.88 8.17 -13.55
C TRP A 383 6.23 7.61 -13.10
N ARG A 384 6.30 7.30 -11.81
CA ARG A 384 7.42 6.66 -11.14
C ARG A 384 6.88 5.55 -10.28
N TRP A 385 7.28 4.31 -10.55
CA TRP A 385 7.06 3.25 -9.57
C TRP A 385 7.67 3.69 -8.24
N HIS A 386 7.04 3.33 -7.12
CA HIS A 386 7.55 3.70 -5.81
C HIS A 386 7.13 2.69 -4.76
N LEU A 387 8.00 2.46 -3.79
CA LEU A 387 7.73 1.63 -2.63
C LEU A 387 7.36 2.54 -1.46
N GLU A 388 6.19 2.37 -0.88
CA GLU A 388 5.80 3.04 0.36
C GLU A 388 6.09 2.11 1.54
N ILE A 389 6.80 2.60 2.56
CA ILE A 389 7.02 1.90 3.83
C ILE A 389 6.24 2.65 4.91
N LEU A 390 5.29 1.96 5.53
CA LEU A 390 4.40 2.50 6.55
C LEU A 390 4.63 1.80 7.91
N PRO A 391 5.32 2.47 8.84
CA PRO A 391 5.48 1.98 10.21
C PRO A 391 4.16 2.01 11.00
N ARG A 392 3.90 0.96 11.78
CA ARG A 392 2.72 0.78 12.64
C ARG A 392 3.02 1.27 14.07
N VAL A 393 3.39 2.54 14.18
CA VAL A 393 3.70 3.19 15.47
C VAL A 393 2.44 3.55 16.29
N THR A 394 1.31 3.73 15.61
CA THR A 394 0.01 3.99 16.22
C THR A 394 -1.07 3.14 15.54
N SER A 395 -2.17 2.87 16.24
CA SER A 395 -3.34 2.26 15.63
C SER A 395 -4.21 3.32 14.95
N LEU A 396 -4.71 3.02 13.76
CA LEU A 396 -5.73 3.86 13.13
C LEU A 396 -7.05 3.76 13.91
N ALA A 397 -7.71 4.89 14.16
CA ALA A 397 -8.95 4.96 14.91
C ALA A 397 -10.14 5.31 13.99
N GLY A 398 -11.32 5.48 14.57
CA GLY A 398 -12.56 5.69 13.83
C GLY A 398 -12.56 6.94 12.94
N PHE A 399 -11.78 7.97 13.28
CA PHE A 399 -11.63 9.16 12.42
C PHE A 399 -10.89 8.80 11.14
N GLU A 400 -9.74 8.14 11.24
CA GLU A 400 -8.94 7.76 10.08
C GLU A 400 -9.66 6.71 9.23
N LEU A 401 -10.23 5.69 9.86
CA LEU A 401 -10.97 4.63 9.17
C LEU A 401 -12.24 5.16 8.49
N GLY A 402 -12.93 6.14 9.09
CA GLY A 402 -14.19 6.67 8.57
C GLY A 402 -14.02 7.74 7.49
N THR A 403 -12.93 8.52 7.52
CA THR A 403 -12.75 9.67 6.63
C THR A 403 -11.64 9.50 5.59
N GLY A 404 -10.69 8.61 5.82
CA GLY A 404 -9.45 8.52 5.04
C GLY A 404 -8.46 9.67 5.30
N CYS A 405 -8.77 10.59 6.22
CA CYS A 405 -7.81 11.56 6.73
C CYS A 405 -6.90 10.90 7.78
N HIS A 406 -5.68 11.39 7.94
CA HIS A 406 -4.72 10.82 8.88
C HIS A 406 -4.26 11.86 9.90
N ILE A 407 -4.09 11.43 11.15
CA ILE A 407 -3.51 12.23 12.23
C ILE A 407 -2.07 11.77 12.43
N ASN A 408 -1.13 12.68 12.21
CA ASN A 408 0.29 12.43 12.41
C ASN A 408 0.85 13.38 13.48
N THR A 409 1.50 12.81 14.48
CA THR A 409 2.06 13.56 15.61
C THR A 409 3.49 14.05 15.36
N LEU A 410 4.13 13.61 14.27
CA LEU A 410 5.50 13.95 13.94
C LEU A 410 5.57 14.61 12.55
N PRO A 411 6.06 15.86 12.44
CA PRO A 411 6.27 16.51 11.16
C PRO A 411 7.20 15.69 10.23
N PRO A 412 6.93 15.65 8.92
CA PRO A 412 7.69 14.81 7.99
C PRO A 412 9.18 15.20 7.86
N ASP A 413 9.52 16.48 7.98
CA ASP A 413 10.89 16.99 7.95
C ASP A 413 11.68 16.59 9.21
N GLU A 414 11.03 16.64 10.38
CA GLU A 414 11.59 16.13 11.64
C GLU A 414 11.78 14.61 11.59
N ALA A 415 10.77 13.87 11.13
CA ALA A 415 10.85 12.42 10.94
C ALA A 415 12.01 12.03 10.03
N ALA A 416 12.17 12.73 8.90
CA ALA A 416 13.28 12.53 7.99
C ALA A 416 14.63 12.86 8.64
N GLY A 417 14.70 13.91 9.47
CA GLY A 417 15.87 14.27 10.26
C GLY A 417 16.30 13.18 11.23
N LEU A 418 15.36 12.63 11.99
CA LEU A 418 15.60 11.52 12.91
C LEU A 418 16.09 10.27 12.19
N LEU A 419 15.45 9.90 11.07
CA LEU A 419 15.89 8.76 10.25
C LEU A 419 17.29 8.97 9.68
N ARG A 420 17.65 10.18 9.23
CA ARG A 420 19.01 10.48 8.74
C ARG A 420 20.06 10.33 9.83
N GLY A 421 19.75 10.76 11.05
CA GLY A 421 20.67 10.73 12.19
C GLY A 421 20.79 9.36 12.87
N ALA A 422 19.92 8.41 12.52
CA ALA A 422 19.82 7.09 13.14
C ALA A 422 20.88 6.10 12.67
#